data_AF-A0A2N0NPN9-F1
#
_entry.id   AF-A0A2N0NPN9-F1
#
_cell.length_a   1.000
_cell.length_b   1.000
_cell.length_c   1.000
_cell.angle_alpha   90.00
_cell.angle_beta   90.00
_cell.angle_gamma   90.00
#
_symmetry.space_group_name_H-M   'P 1'
#
loop_
_entity.id
_entity.type
_entity.pdbx_description
1 polymer ?
#
loop_
_entity_poly.entity_id
_entity_poly.type
_entity_poly.pdbx_seq_one_letter_code
_entity_poly.pdbx_strand_id
1 'polypeptide(L)'
;MGDFNCHPKEKTNLNYHIIQLAKSKGLKDMAKYHATNQLPDITRISHRIDYIFGNDNILDTLIHTFVQPIPPSHSPVITKLYRNHDKKEKPDYSQMNEELWDEYTAKTKIYFKYHFQYIDKALNGSVWSGL
;
A
#
# COMPACT_ATOMS: atom_id res chain seq x y z
N MET A 1 -1.46 1.65 -10.62
CA MET A 1 -0.89 0.77 -9.57
C MET A 1 -0.01 -0.26 -10.25
N GLY A 2 1.07 -0.71 -9.61
CA GLY A 2 1.90 -1.80 -10.11
C GLY A 2 3.39 -1.59 -9.86
N ASP A 3 4.19 -2.45 -10.47
CA ASP A 3 5.66 -2.38 -10.48
C ASP A 3 6.15 -1.36 -11.50
N PHE A 4 6.80 -0.30 -11.04
CA PHE A 4 7.41 0.74 -11.87
C PHE A 4 8.90 0.49 -12.10
N ASN A 5 9.48 -0.59 -11.56
CA ASN A 5 10.91 -0.91 -11.67
C ASN A 5 11.82 0.30 -11.43
N CYS A 6 11.48 1.13 -10.46
CA CYS A 6 12.16 2.39 -10.18
C CYS A 6 12.07 2.73 -8.71
N HIS A 7 13.22 2.91 -8.07
CA HIS A 7 13.29 3.47 -6.73
C HIS A 7 13.10 5.00 -6.78
N PRO A 8 12.47 5.67 -5.79
CA PRO A 8 12.15 7.10 -5.87
C PRO A 8 13.36 8.05 -5.99
N LYS A 9 14.59 7.55 -5.83
CA LYS A 9 15.83 8.34 -5.91
C LYS A 9 16.60 8.12 -7.23
N GLU A 10 16.18 7.20 -8.09
CA GLU A 10 16.86 6.87 -9.35
C GLU A 10 16.53 7.85 -10.48
N LYS A 11 17.05 9.07 -10.41
CA LYS A 11 16.71 10.16 -11.35
C LYS A 11 17.05 9.87 -12.83
N THR A 12 17.95 8.94 -13.10
CA THR A 12 18.36 8.53 -14.46
C THR A 12 17.49 7.43 -15.06
N ASN A 13 16.60 6.82 -14.27
CA ASN A 13 15.70 5.77 -14.73
C ASN A 13 14.52 6.40 -15.51
N LEU A 14 14.18 5.85 -16.68
CA LEU A 14 13.04 6.35 -17.48
C LEU A 14 11.73 6.36 -16.66
N ASN A 15 11.52 5.33 -15.84
CA ASN A 15 10.32 5.20 -15.02
C ASN A 15 10.25 6.24 -13.89
N TYR A 16 11.39 6.85 -13.51
CA TYR A 16 11.39 8.01 -12.61
C TYR A 16 10.62 9.17 -13.24
N HIS A 17 10.81 9.43 -14.53
CA HIS A 17 10.09 10.50 -15.22
C HIS A 17 8.60 10.21 -15.35
N ILE A 18 8.20 8.93 -15.51
CA ILE A 18 6.79 8.52 -15.47
C ILE A 18 6.19 8.83 -14.09
N ILE A 19 6.90 8.51 -13.01
CA ILE A 19 6.47 8.84 -11.64
C ILE A 19 6.37 10.36 -11.45
N GLN A 20 7.31 11.15 -11.98
CA GLN A 20 7.24 12.62 -11.89
C GLN A 20 6.09 13.19 -12.70
N LEU A 21 5.79 12.64 -13.88
CA LEU A 21 4.64 13.03 -14.70
C LEU A 21 3.33 12.73 -13.98
N ALA A 22 3.20 11.55 -13.37
CA ALA A 22 2.04 11.22 -12.55
C ALA A 22 1.83 12.26 -11.42
N LYS A 23 2.91 12.63 -10.73
CA LYS A 23 2.89 13.66 -9.69
C LYS A 23 2.52 15.04 -10.22
N SER A 24 3.03 15.45 -11.38
CA SER A 24 2.68 16.74 -11.99
C SER A 24 1.22 16.80 -12.45
N LYS A 25 0.57 15.64 -12.64
CA LYS A 25 -0.88 15.51 -12.88
C LYS A 25 -1.71 15.46 -11.60
N GLY A 26 -1.12 15.71 -10.43
CA GLY A 26 -1.80 15.75 -9.14
C GLY A 26 -1.97 14.38 -8.47
N LEU A 27 -1.33 13.33 -9.00
CA LEU A 27 -1.35 12.02 -8.34
C LEU A 27 -0.33 11.97 -7.20
N LYS A 28 -0.74 11.45 -6.04
CA LYS A 28 0.11 11.31 -4.87
C LYS A 28 0.35 9.83 -4.58
N ASP A 29 1.57 9.54 -4.13
CA ASP A 29 1.95 8.21 -3.68
C ASP A 29 1.19 7.88 -2.40
N MET A 30 0.27 6.92 -2.48
CA MET A 30 -0.67 6.62 -1.39
C MET A 30 0.01 6.06 -0.14
N ALA A 31 1.14 5.36 -0.30
CA ALA A 31 1.90 4.88 0.85
C ALA A 31 2.62 6.02 1.59
N LYS A 32 2.97 7.10 0.87
CA LYS A 32 3.67 8.26 1.43
C LYS A 32 2.73 9.38 1.89
N TYR A 33 1.53 9.46 1.32
CA TYR A 33 0.65 10.63 1.49
C TYR A 33 0.34 10.94 2.96
N HIS A 34 0.20 9.91 3.80
CA HIS A 34 -0.10 10.04 5.22
C HIS A 34 1.06 9.66 6.15
N ALA A 35 2.08 8.99 5.61
CA ALA A 35 3.34 8.68 6.29
C ALA A 35 4.31 9.86 6.21
N THR A 36 3.97 11.00 6.81
CA THR A 36 4.78 12.24 6.71
C THR A 36 6.20 12.05 7.25
N ASN A 37 6.35 11.23 8.29
CA ASN A 37 7.63 10.96 8.96
C ASN A 37 8.18 9.55 8.70
N GLN A 38 7.52 8.74 7.86
CA GLN A 38 7.90 7.35 7.63
C GLN A 38 8.08 7.08 6.14
N LEU A 39 9.15 6.36 5.81
CA LEU A 39 9.36 5.90 4.45
C LEU A 39 8.52 4.63 4.23
N PRO A 40 7.81 4.53 3.09
CA PRO A 40 7.16 3.28 2.72
C PRO A 40 8.16 2.12 2.59
N ASP A 41 7.73 0.93 3.01
CA ASP A 41 8.53 -0.28 3.01
C ASP A 41 9.03 -0.72 1.63
N ILE A 42 10.08 -1.54 1.63
CA ILE A 42 10.65 -2.20 0.45
C ILE A 42 9.66 -3.21 -0.13
N THR A 43 9.51 -3.22 -1.46
CA THR A 43 8.60 -4.15 -2.15
C THR A 43 9.34 -5.24 -2.92
N ARG A 44 10.65 -5.08 -3.17
CA ARG A 44 11.52 -6.09 -3.80
C ARG A 44 12.97 -5.98 -3.34
N ILE A 45 13.51 -7.08 -2.80
CA ILE A 45 14.92 -7.24 -2.37
C ILE A 45 15.40 -6.11 -1.45
N SER A 46 15.84 -4.98 -2.02
CA SER A 46 16.36 -3.81 -1.32
C SER A 46 15.66 -2.48 -1.70
N HIS A 47 14.71 -2.51 -2.64
CA HIS A 47 14.06 -1.32 -3.16
C HIS A 47 12.54 -1.42 -3.14
N ARG A 48 11.90 -0.28 -2.89
CA ARG A 48 10.50 -0.09 -3.23
C ARG A 48 10.36 0.29 -4.70
N ILE A 49 9.67 -0.56 -5.45
CA ILE A 49 9.38 -0.37 -6.88
C ILE A 49 7.90 -0.53 -7.22
N ASP A 50 7.09 -1.02 -6.28
CA ASP A 50 5.64 -1.16 -6.42
C ASP A 50 4.93 0.06 -5.81
N TYR A 51 4.03 0.67 -6.58
CA TYR A 51 3.35 1.91 -6.22
C TYR A 51 1.85 1.85 -6.47
N ILE A 52 1.12 2.51 -5.58
CA ILE A 52 -0.28 2.88 -5.79
C ILE A 52 -0.34 4.42 -5.71
N PHE A 53 -0.82 5.03 -6.78
CA PHE A 53 -1.01 6.46 -6.89
C PHE A 53 -2.50 6.78 -6.89
N GLY A 54 -2.89 7.80 -6.14
CA GLY A 54 -4.28 8.28 -6.04
C GLY A 54 -4.37 9.78 -6.28
N ASN A 55 -5.53 10.24 -6.76
CA ASN A 55 -5.89 11.66 -6.76
C ASN A 55 -6.58 12.03 -5.42
N ASP A 56 -6.84 13.32 -5.21
CA ASP A 56 -7.42 13.82 -3.96
C ASP A 56 -8.73 13.12 -3.57
N ASN A 57 -9.60 12.81 -4.54
CA ASN A 57 -10.85 12.10 -4.29
C ASN A 57 -10.63 10.71 -3.67
N ILE A 58 -9.66 9.94 -4.18
CA ILE A 58 -9.33 8.61 -3.64
C ILE A 58 -8.61 8.75 -2.30
N LEU A 59 -7.74 9.73 -2.17
CA LEU A 59 -6.99 9.99 -0.93
C LEU A 59 -7.90 10.41 0.23
N ASP A 60 -9.00 11.10 -0.05
CA ASP A 60 -9.99 11.42 0.98
C ASP A 60 -10.64 10.18 1.58
N THR A 61 -10.69 9.09 0.81
CA THR A 61 -11.19 7.78 1.23
C THR A 61 -10.07 6.86 1.71
N LEU A 62 -8.81 7.28 1.69
CA LEU A 62 -7.70 6.44 2.13
C LEU A 62 -7.75 6.23 3.64
N ILE A 63 -7.66 4.97 4.08
CA ILE A 63 -7.56 4.58 5.50
C ILE A 63 -6.13 4.15 5.82
N HIS A 64 -5.51 3.31 4.99
CA HIS A 64 -4.12 2.92 5.20
C HIS A 64 -3.51 2.31 3.94
N THR A 65 -2.20 2.47 3.74
CA THR A 65 -1.45 1.72 2.71
C THR A 65 -0.16 1.18 3.32
N PHE A 66 0.08 -0.13 3.20
CA PHE A 66 1.25 -0.80 3.74
C PHE A 66 1.75 -1.91 2.82
N VAL A 67 2.99 -2.36 3.00
CA VAL A 67 3.53 -3.51 2.28
C VAL A 67 3.34 -4.77 3.12
N GLN A 68 2.86 -5.85 2.49
CA GLN A 68 2.84 -7.16 3.13
C GLN A 68 4.07 -7.95 2.66
N PRO A 69 5.04 -8.23 3.53
CA PRO A 69 6.23 -8.98 3.15
C PRO A 69 5.87 -10.43 2.80
N ILE A 70 6.12 -10.82 1.55
CA ILE A 70 5.94 -12.21 1.06
C ILE A 70 7.25 -12.64 0.37
N PRO A 71 8.10 -13.45 1.05
CA PRO A 71 9.27 -14.04 0.41
C PRO A 71 8.86 -15.04 -0.69
N PRO A 72 9.67 -15.25 -1.76
CA PRO A 72 10.91 -14.55 -2.14
C PRO A 72 10.70 -13.50 -3.26
N SER A 73 9.45 -13.13 -3.56
CA SER A 73 9.09 -12.33 -4.74
C SER A 73 8.71 -10.88 -4.36
N HIS A 74 8.00 -10.19 -5.25
CA HIS A 74 7.40 -8.90 -4.97
C HIS A 74 6.44 -8.99 -3.79
N SER A 75 6.64 -8.11 -2.82
CA SER A 75 5.75 -7.96 -1.68
C SER A 75 4.60 -7.03 -2.06
N PRO A 76 3.34 -7.50 -2.00
CA PRO A 76 2.20 -6.71 -2.43
C PRO A 76 2.01 -5.45 -1.57
N VAL A 77 1.67 -4.35 -2.25
CA VAL A 77 1.24 -3.11 -1.61
C VAL A 77 -0.27 -3.17 -1.42
N ILE A 78 -0.72 -3.11 -0.17
CA ILE A 78 -2.12 -3.22 0.20
C ILE A 78 -2.63 -1.84 0.61
N THR A 79 -3.76 -1.43 0.04
CA THR A 79 -4.44 -0.17 0.36
C THR A 79 -5.86 -0.47 0.87
N LYS A 80 -6.18 -0.02 2.09
CA LYS A 80 -7.57 0.02 2.60
C LYS A 80 -8.17 1.38 2.25
N LEU A 81 -9.29 1.35 1.52
CA LEU A 81 -10.13 2.50 1.25
C LEU A 81 -11.43 2.39 2.05
N TYR A 82 -12.00 3.54 2.35
CA TYR A 82 -13.30 3.74 2.94
C TYR A 82 -14.44 3.52 1.92
N ARG A 83 -15.56 2.98 2.38
CA ARG A 83 -16.87 3.09 1.70
C ARG A 83 -17.77 3.99 2.53
N ASN A 84 -18.61 4.80 1.88
CA ASN A 84 -19.46 5.91 2.37
C ASN A 84 -20.21 5.83 3.73
N HIS A 85 -20.05 4.79 4.56
CA HIS A 85 -20.65 4.62 5.89
C HIS A 85 -19.69 4.58 7.11
N ASP A 86 -18.39 4.37 6.97
CA ASP A 86 -17.42 4.14 8.08
C ASP A 86 -16.67 5.40 8.63
N LYS A 87 -17.23 6.63 8.58
CA LYS A 87 -16.42 7.89 8.73
C LYS A 87 -15.64 7.95 10.05
N LYS A 88 -16.05 7.14 11.02
CA LYS A 88 -15.46 6.99 12.35
C LYS A 88 -14.11 6.25 12.36
N GLU A 89 -13.72 5.56 11.27
CA GLU A 89 -12.47 4.80 11.20
C GLU A 89 -11.31 5.55 10.54
N LYS A 90 -11.50 6.77 10.03
CA LYS A 90 -10.42 7.51 9.37
C LYS A 90 -9.37 7.95 10.41
N PRO A 91 -8.09 7.58 10.25
CA PRO A 91 -7.03 8.10 11.10
C PRO A 91 -6.94 9.62 11.02
N ASP A 92 -6.67 10.27 12.15
CA ASP A 92 -6.25 11.67 12.11
C ASP A 92 -4.78 11.75 11.66
N TYR A 93 -4.59 11.92 10.36
CA TYR A 93 -3.27 11.96 9.76
C TYR A 93 -2.45 13.20 10.16
N SER A 94 -3.08 14.24 10.71
CA SER A 94 -2.34 15.41 11.21
C SER A 94 -1.50 15.06 12.44
N GLN A 95 -1.87 13.99 13.16
CA GLN A 95 -1.19 13.50 14.35
C GLN A 95 -0.40 12.20 14.10
N MET A 96 -0.29 11.76 12.84
CA MET A 96 0.33 10.47 12.50
C MET A 96 1.81 10.45 12.92
N ASN A 97 2.09 9.63 13.93
CA ASN A 97 3.44 9.27 14.39
C ASN A 97 3.69 7.77 14.15
N GLU A 98 4.89 7.30 14.49
CA GLU A 98 5.29 5.90 14.27
C GLU A 98 4.40 4.90 15.04
N GLU A 99 4.05 5.20 16.28
CA GLU A 99 3.19 4.34 17.11
C GLU A 99 1.79 4.19 16.51
N LEU A 100 1.17 5.29 16.11
CA LEU A 100 -0.13 5.29 15.44
C LEU A 100 -0.06 4.56 14.10
N TRP A 101 1.01 4.78 13.32
CA TRP A 101 1.21 4.09 12.06
C TRP A 101 1.24 2.57 12.23
N ASP A 102 1.99 2.08 13.22
CA ASP A 102 2.09 0.65 13.53
C ASP A 102 0.76 0.09 14.02
N GLU A 103 0.04 0.85 14.86
CA GLU A 103 -1.30 0.48 15.32
C GLU A 103 -2.28 0.34 14.15
N TYR A 104 -2.34 1.33 13.26
CA TYR A 104 -3.21 1.28 12.07
C TYR A 104 -2.78 0.19 11.09
N THR A 105 -1.48 -0.05 10.95
CA THR A 105 -0.95 -1.18 10.17
C THR A 105 -1.44 -2.50 10.74
N ALA A 106 -1.34 -2.71 12.06
CA ALA A 106 -1.80 -3.92 12.73
C ALA A 106 -3.31 -4.10 12.58
N LYS A 107 -4.11 -3.07 12.84
CA LYS A 107 -5.57 -3.07 12.64
C LYS A 107 -5.95 -3.42 11.21
N THR A 108 -5.26 -2.83 10.23
CA THR A 108 -5.53 -3.08 8.82
C THR A 108 -5.15 -4.52 8.44
N LYS A 109 -3.99 -5.03 8.89
CA LYS A 109 -3.60 -6.44 8.71
C LYS A 109 -4.64 -7.40 9.29
N ILE A 110 -5.14 -7.13 10.50
CA ILE A 110 -6.20 -7.90 11.15
C ILE A 110 -7.49 -7.87 10.32
N TYR A 111 -7.90 -6.68 9.85
CA TYR A 111 -9.08 -6.52 9.00
C TYR A 111 -8.99 -7.40 7.75
N PHE A 112 -7.88 -7.31 7.00
CA PHE A 112 -7.68 -8.13 5.80
C PHE A 112 -7.62 -9.62 6.14
N LYS A 113 -6.92 -10.01 7.21
CA LYS A 113 -6.88 -11.41 7.65
C LYS A 113 -8.28 -11.98 7.87
N TYR A 114 -9.15 -11.28 8.60
CA TYR A 114 -10.52 -11.77 8.86
C TYR A 114 -11.45 -11.68 7.65
N HIS A 115 -11.34 -10.65 6.81
CA HIS A 115 -12.22 -10.50 5.65
C HIS A 115 -11.86 -11.44 4.50
N PHE A 116 -10.58 -11.81 4.39
CA PHE A 116 -10.08 -12.68 3.34
C PHE A 116 -9.74 -14.10 3.81
N GLN A 117 -9.95 -14.43 5.09
CA GLN A 117 -9.75 -15.79 5.63
C GLN A 117 -10.52 -16.88 4.87
N TYR A 118 -11.64 -16.50 4.22
CA TYR A 118 -12.45 -17.43 3.44
C TYR A 118 -11.97 -17.58 2.00
N ILE A 119 -11.19 -16.64 1.46
CA ILE A 119 -10.56 -16.78 0.15
C ILE A 119 -9.47 -17.87 0.20
N ASP A 120 -8.68 -17.91 1.28
CA ASP A 120 -7.72 -19.00 1.52
C ASP A 120 -8.41 -20.37 1.62
N LYS A 121 -9.58 -20.45 2.30
CA LYS A 121 -10.33 -21.72 2.38
C LYS A 121 -10.96 -22.13 1.04
N ALA A 122 -11.43 -21.17 0.25
CA ALA A 122 -12.00 -21.44 -1.07
C ALA A 122 -10.93 -21.87 -2.08
N LEU A 123 -9.71 -21.30 -2.00
CA LEU A 123 -8.58 -21.67 -2.86
C LEU A 123 -7.89 -22.97 -2.40
N ASN A 124 -7.78 -23.22 -1.10
CA ASN A 124 -7.24 -24.48 -0.56
C ASN A 124 -8.17 -25.69 -0.76
N GLY A 125 -9.43 -25.47 -1.16
CA GLY A 125 -10.33 -26.54 -1.61
C GLY A 125 -10.11 -26.97 -3.07
N SER A 126 -9.28 -26.24 -3.83
CA SER A 126 -9.01 -26.48 -5.24
C SER A 126 -7.53 -26.28 -5.55
N VAL A 127 -6.79 -27.40 -5.58
CA VAL A 127 -5.44 -27.57 -6.16
C VAL A 127 -4.27 -27.08 -5.30
N TRP A 128 -3.83 -27.94 -4.37
CA TRP A 128 -2.39 -28.21 -4.12
C TRP A 128 -2.22 -29.66 -3.66
N SER A 129 -2.66 -30.61 -4.49
CA SER A 129 -2.19 -32.00 -4.43
C SER A 129 -1.25 -32.22 -5.62
N GLY A 130 0.05 -32.02 -5.39
CA GLY A 130 1.08 -32.31 -6.37
C GLY A 130 2.09 -31.17 -6.53
N LEU A 131 3.08 -31.16 -5.65
CA LEU A 131 4.53 -31.21 -5.96
C LEU A 131 5.32 -31.17 -4.65
#